data_AF-A0A2D6LLY6-F1
#
_entry.id   AF-A0A2D6LLY6-F1
#
_cell.length_a   1.000
_cell.length_b   1.000
_cell.length_c   1.000
_cell.angle_alpha   90.00
_cell.angle_beta   90.00
_cell.angle_gamma   90.00
#
_symmetry.space_group_name_H-M   'P 1'
#
loop_
_entity.id
_entity.type
_entity.pdbx_description
1 polymer ?
#
loop_
_entity_poly.entity_id
_entity_poly.type
_entity_poly.pdbx_seq_one_letter_code
_entity_poly.pdbx_strand_id
1 'polypeptide(L)'
;MQTRPVNPKYCTQRIRVDYPHVGIFDTKTGIPWLVKRRMGQNAMRVSHARMLIGGTQDTSTTAKDQYLCYWFHTPGSGHGKLFGQNLNWDEGQLILRIDPHWNYQTMELIASIDTARMQRNIRQQHRWGEKLFQAYVAAKPKFAMSWHLVGPRAEDSMFDIERYEPR
;
A
#
# COMPACT_ATOMS: atom_id res chain seq x y z
N MET A 1 16.24 9.42 15.66
CA MET A 1 16.26 8.24 14.75
C MET A 1 16.28 8.77 13.32
N GLN A 2 17.36 8.54 12.56
CA GLN A 2 17.48 9.05 11.19
C GLN A 2 16.46 8.34 10.28
N THR A 3 15.59 9.12 9.64
CA THR A 3 14.69 8.64 8.60
C THR A 3 15.53 8.19 7.41
N ARG A 4 15.50 6.89 7.10
CA ARG A 4 16.19 6.40 5.89
C ARG A 4 15.37 6.77 4.66
N PRO A 5 15.94 7.44 3.66
CA PRO A 5 15.21 7.79 2.45
C PRO A 5 14.80 6.55 1.66
N VAL A 6 13.69 6.66 0.93
CA VAL A 6 13.36 5.74 -0.17
C VAL A 6 14.48 5.78 -1.20
N ASN A 7 14.86 4.64 -1.76
CA ASN A 7 15.92 4.56 -2.75
C ASN A 7 15.39 4.96 -4.16
N PRO A 8 15.71 6.17 -4.67
CA PRO A 8 15.15 6.65 -5.93
C PRO A 8 15.70 5.92 -7.16
N LYS A 9 16.80 5.14 -7.01
CA LYS A 9 17.32 4.29 -8.09
C LYS A 9 16.35 3.14 -8.37
N TYR A 10 15.73 2.57 -7.33
CA TYR A 10 14.82 1.42 -7.45
C TYR A 10 13.34 1.84 -7.47
N CYS A 11 13.01 3.00 -6.91
CA CYS A 11 11.63 3.45 -6.77
C CYS A 11 11.36 4.70 -7.62
N THR A 12 10.07 4.97 -7.87
CA THR A 12 9.59 6.21 -8.50
C THR A 12 8.36 6.71 -7.77
N GLN A 13 8.15 8.03 -7.79
CA GLN A 13 6.91 8.67 -7.31
C GLN A 13 5.82 8.73 -8.38
N ARG A 14 6.19 8.50 -9.65
CA ARG A 14 5.22 8.52 -10.75
C ARG A 14 4.37 7.27 -10.67
N ILE A 15 3.08 7.44 -10.37
CA ILE A 15 2.10 6.36 -10.39
C ILE A 15 2.04 5.72 -11.79
N ARG A 16 1.95 4.40 -11.82
CA ARG A 16 1.94 3.57 -13.02
C ARG A 16 0.85 2.52 -12.88
N VAL A 17 0.10 2.29 -13.95
CA VAL A 17 -1.02 1.33 -14.00
C VAL A 17 -0.78 0.24 -15.05
N ASP A 18 0.39 0.24 -15.70
CA ASP A 18 0.76 -0.65 -16.80
C ASP A 18 1.46 -1.94 -16.35
N TYR A 19 1.73 -2.10 -15.05
CA TYR A 19 2.31 -3.31 -14.48
C TYR A 19 2.00 -3.44 -12.98
N PRO A 20 1.94 -4.68 -12.46
CA PRO A 20 1.70 -4.90 -11.04
C PRO A 20 3.00 -4.63 -10.25
N HIS A 21 2.88 -4.01 -9.07
CA HIS A 21 4.03 -3.64 -8.24
C HIS A 21 3.68 -3.47 -6.75
N VAL A 22 4.71 -3.51 -5.92
CA VAL A 22 4.62 -3.05 -4.53
C VAL A 22 4.94 -1.56 -4.43
N GLY A 23 4.42 -0.92 -3.38
CA GLY A 23 4.78 0.45 -3.05
C GLY A 23 4.69 0.78 -1.57
N ILE A 24 5.25 1.93 -1.21
CA ILE A 24 5.21 2.53 0.11
C ILE A 24 4.67 3.96 0.00
N PHE A 25 3.77 4.32 0.90
CA PHE A 25 3.22 5.66 1.03
C PHE A 25 3.86 6.33 2.24
N ASP A 26 4.53 7.46 2.03
CA ASP A 26 5.11 8.27 3.10
C ASP A 26 3.99 9.02 3.84
N THR A 27 3.70 8.59 5.06
CA THR A 27 2.60 9.13 5.86
C THR A 27 2.85 10.54 6.39
N LYS A 28 4.11 11.02 6.35
CA LYS A 28 4.51 12.37 6.74
C LYS A 28 4.42 13.33 5.56
N THR A 29 4.94 12.94 4.41
CA THR A 29 4.98 13.81 3.21
C THR A 29 3.76 13.64 2.30
N GLY A 30 3.00 12.55 2.46
CA GLY A 30 1.87 12.21 1.61
C GLY A 30 2.29 11.73 0.21
N ILE A 31 3.55 11.33 0.03
CA ILE A 31 4.11 10.97 -1.28
C ILE A 31 4.08 9.45 -1.46
N PRO A 32 3.45 8.94 -2.53
CA PRO A 32 3.54 7.53 -2.89
C PRO A 32 4.87 7.23 -3.59
N TRP A 33 5.41 6.05 -3.32
CA TRP A 33 6.55 5.48 -4.02
C TRP A 33 6.23 4.06 -4.44
N LEU A 34 6.59 3.70 -5.67
CA LEU A 34 6.45 2.34 -6.18
C LEU A 34 7.74 1.82 -6.78
N VAL A 35 7.89 0.49 -6.78
CA VAL A 35 9.04 -0.20 -7.37
C VAL A 35 9.01 -0.03 -8.89
N LYS A 36 10.10 0.47 -9.47
CA LYS A 36 10.28 0.54 -10.93
C LYS A 36 10.33 -0.87 -11.51
N ARG A 37 9.59 -1.11 -12.60
CA ARG A 37 9.75 -2.32 -13.42
C ARG A 37 11.19 -2.42 -13.94
N ARG A 38 11.80 -3.60 -13.79
CA ARG A 38 13.13 -3.92 -14.31
C ARG A 38 13.13 -5.28 -15.00
N MET A 39 13.95 -5.42 -16.03
CA MET A 39 14.09 -6.68 -16.75
C MET A 39 14.55 -7.79 -15.79
N GLY A 40 13.91 -8.97 -15.88
CA GLY A 40 14.21 -10.12 -15.01
C GLY A 40 13.73 -9.98 -13.55
N GLN A 41 13.09 -8.87 -13.17
CA GLN A 41 12.59 -8.66 -11.81
C GLN A 41 11.06 -8.54 -11.79
N ASN A 42 10.42 -9.39 -10.98
CA ASN A 42 9.00 -9.23 -10.68
C ASN A 42 8.82 -8.16 -9.60
N ALA A 43 8.27 -7.00 -9.98
CA ALA A 43 8.06 -5.87 -9.08
C ALA A 43 7.07 -6.18 -7.93
N MET A 44 6.21 -7.19 -8.08
CA MET A 44 5.30 -7.65 -7.01
C MET A 44 5.99 -8.49 -5.93
N ARG A 45 7.12 -9.11 -6.25
CA ARG A 45 7.87 -9.95 -5.30
C ARG A 45 8.94 -9.19 -4.53
N VAL A 46 9.07 -7.88 -4.78
CA VAL A 46 10.04 -7.04 -4.08
C VAL A 46 9.56 -6.80 -2.66
N SER A 47 10.45 -7.03 -1.68
CA SER A 47 10.18 -6.64 -0.30
C SER A 47 10.08 -5.11 -0.20
N HIS A 48 9.07 -4.59 0.50
CA HIS A 48 8.98 -3.15 0.83
C HIS A 48 10.24 -2.63 1.53
N ALA A 49 10.95 -3.48 2.30
CA ALA A 49 12.20 -3.08 2.93
C ALA A 49 13.27 -2.70 1.90
N ARG A 50 13.34 -3.42 0.77
CA ARG A 50 14.30 -3.17 -0.32
C ARG A 50 14.04 -1.84 -1.05
N MET A 51 12.86 -1.23 -0.86
CA MET A 51 12.57 0.11 -1.36
C MET A 51 13.33 1.20 -0.60
N LEU A 52 13.82 0.90 0.61
CA LEU A 52 14.56 1.83 1.46
C LEU A 52 16.07 1.66 1.29
N ILE A 53 16.82 2.74 1.50
CA ILE A 53 18.29 2.66 1.50
C ILE A 53 18.76 1.72 2.62
N GLY A 54 19.56 0.72 2.24
CA GLY A 54 20.11 -0.28 3.17
C GLY A 54 19.15 -1.41 3.56
N GLY A 55 17.94 -1.47 2.98
CA GLY A 55 17.06 -2.63 3.12
C GLY A 55 17.37 -3.71 2.08
N THR A 56 17.12 -4.96 2.43
CA THR A 56 17.33 -6.12 1.55
C THR A 56 16.01 -6.87 1.33
N GLN A 57 16.06 -7.99 0.62
CA GLN A 57 14.88 -8.85 0.46
C GLN A 57 14.46 -9.48 1.79
N ASP A 58 15.44 -9.84 2.62
CA ASP A 58 15.26 -10.67 3.82
C ASP A 58 15.44 -9.90 5.13
N THR A 59 15.89 -8.64 5.06
CA THR A 59 16.15 -7.79 6.23
C THR A 59 15.25 -6.56 6.21
N SER A 60 14.32 -6.50 7.16
CA SER A 60 13.53 -5.29 7.41
C SER A 60 14.39 -4.19 8.04
N THR A 61 14.01 -2.94 7.84
CA THR A 61 14.60 -1.81 8.54
C THR A 61 13.53 -1.13 9.38
N THR A 62 13.86 -0.65 10.57
CA THR A 62 12.92 0.09 11.44
C THR A 62 12.38 1.35 10.75
N ALA A 63 13.10 1.89 9.77
CA ALA A 63 12.62 2.99 8.94
C ALA A 63 11.39 2.63 8.09
N LYS A 64 11.07 1.33 7.92
CA LYS A 64 9.86 0.88 7.23
C LYS A 64 8.59 1.27 7.99
N ASP A 65 8.66 1.36 9.31
CA ASP A 65 7.48 1.49 10.16
C ASP A 65 6.81 2.87 10.05
N GLN A 66 7.45 3.86 9.41
CA GLN A 66 6.82 5.15 9.08
C GLN A 66 5.99 5.12 7.78
N TYR A 67 6.14 4.06 6.98
CA TYR A 67 5.53 3.95 5.66
C TYR A 67 4.35 2.98 5.66
N LEU A 68 3.26 3.42 5.04
CA LEU A 68 2.13 2.55 4.76
C LEU A 68 2.44 1.71 3.51
N CYS A 69 2.45 0.38 3.66
CA CYS A 69 2.79 -0.53 2.57
C CYS A 69 1.55 -0.83 1.72
N TYR A 70 1.71 -0.91 0.41
CA TYR A 70 0.64 -1.26 -0.50
C TYR A 70 1.12 -2.14 -1.67
N TRP A 71 0.16 -2.74 -2.36
CA TRP A 71 0.32 -3.54 -3.56
C TRP A 71 -0.68 -3.07 -4.61
N PHE A 72 -0.26 -3.03 -5.86
CA PHE A 72 -1.13 -2.80 -6.99
C PHE A 72 -1.04 -3.97 -7.95
N HIS A 73 -2.18 -4.60 -8.20
CA HIS A 73 -2.35 -5.62 -9.22
C HIS A 73 -3.03 -5.00 -10.44
N THR A 74 -2.48 -5.24 -11.62
CA THR A 74 -3.21 -5.03 -12.88
C THR A 74 -4.21 -6.17 -13.11
N PRO A 75 -5.19 -6.00 -14.01
CA PRO A 75 -6.06 -7.10 -14.46
C PRO A 75 -5.29 -8.39 -14.74
N GLY A 76 -5.81 -9.51 -14.26
CA GLY A 76 -5.28 -10.86 -14.43
C GLY A 76 -3.97 -11.15 -13.69
N SER A 77 -3.42 -10.21 -12.92
CA SER A 77 -2.11 -10.40 -12.27
C SER A 77 -2.17 -10.98 -10.84
N GLY A 78 -3.35 -10.96 -10.22
CA GLY A 78 -3.59 -11.59 -8.92
C GLY A 78 -4.41 -12.87 -9.05
N HIS A 79 -4.51 -13.61 -7.94
CA HIS A 79 -5.26 -14.86 -7.87
C HIS A 79 -5.60 -15.19 -6.41
N GLY A 80 -6.57 -16.10 -6.23
CA GLY A 80 -6.93 -16.64 -4.93
C GLY A 80 -7.76 -15.69 -4.07
N LYS A 81 -7.83 -16.00 -2.77
CA LYS A 81 -8.61 -15.27 -1.78
C LYS A 81 -7.70 -14.41 -0.90
N LEU A 82 -8.15 -13.20 -0.59
CA LEU A 82 -7.51 -12.32 0.38
C LEU A 82 -8.35 -12.31 1.66
N PHE A 83 -7.83 -12.89 2.75
CA PHE A 83 -8.60 -13.16 3.98
C PHE A 83 -9.97 -13.82 3.74
N GLY A 84 -10.02 -14.79 2.82
CA GLY A 84 -11.25 -15.50 2.49
C GLY A 84 -12.18 -14.77 1.51
N GLN A 85 -11.92 -13.49 1.21
CA GLN A 85 -12.67 -12.72 0.21
C GLN A 85 -12.16 -12.98 -1.21
N ASN A 86 -13.10 -13.13 -2.14
CA ASN A 86 -12.80 -13.26 -3.57
C ASN A 86 -12.76 -11.86 -4.19
N LEU A 87 -11.57 -11.40 -4.55
CA LEU A 87 -11.45 -10.15 -5.31
C LEU A 87 -11.70 -10.41 -6.80
N ASN A 88 -12.23 -9.41 -7.49
CA ASN A 88 -12.39 -9.46 -8.94
C ASN A 88 -11.03 -9.27 -9.63
N TRP A 89 -10.26 -10.35 -9.80
CA TRP A 89 -8.92 -10.26 -10.39
C TRP A 89 -8.90 -9.87 -11.87
N ASP A 90 -10.06 -9.79 -12.54
CA ASP A 90 -10.18 -9.27 -13.92
C ASP A 90 -10.08 -7.74 -13.98
N GLU A 91 -10.04 -7.07 -12.84
CA GLU A 91 -9.88 -5.62 -12.72
C GLU A 91 -8.59 -5.26 -11.95
N GLY A 92 -8.23 -3.98 -11.91
CA GLY A 92 -7.10 -3.50 -11.11
C GLY A 92 -7.41 -3.57 -9.61
N GLN A 93 -6.47 -4.06 -8.80
CA GLN A 93 -6.65 -4.16 -7.34
C GLN A 93 -5.57 -3.36 -6.61
N LEU A 94 -5.96 -2.29 -5.92
CA LEU A 94 -5.10 -1.54 -5.03
C LEU A 94 -5.33 -2.00 -3.58
N ILE A 95 -4.33 -2.65 -3.00
CA ILE A 95 -4.42 -3.26 -1.67
C ILE A 95 -3.47 -2.53 -0.74
N LEU A 96 -4.00 -1.94 0.34
CA LEU A 96 -3.22 -1.21 1.31
C LEU A 96 -3.18 -1.97 2.64
N ARG A 97 -1.99 -2.16 3.21
CA ARG A 97 -1.87 -2.69 4.56
C ARG A 97 -2.17 -1.58 5.56
N ILE A 98 -3.11 -1.85 6.45
CA ILE A 98 -3.38 -1.01 7.61
C ILE A 98 -3.07 -1.76 8.90
N ASP A 99 -2.90 -1.00 9.98
CA ASP A 99 -2.76 -1.54 11.32
C ASP A 99 -3.47 -0.61 12.31
N PRO A 100 -4.63 -1.01 12.85
CA PRO A 100 -5.38 -0.21 13.81
C PRO A 100 -4.56 0.22 15.03
N HIS A 101 -3.58 -0.61 15.43
CA HIS A 101 -2.75 -0.44 16.61
C HIS A 101 -1.44 0.30 16.34
N TRP A 102 -1.09 0.59 15.10
CA TRP A 102 0.15 1.29 14.78
C TRP A 102 -0.13 2.71 14.26
N ASN A 103 0.41 3.71 14.95
CA ASN A 103 0.42 5.08 14.44
C ASN A 103 1.68 5.32 13.61
N TYR A 104 1.56 5.35 12.29
CA TYR A 104 2.68 5.56 11.37
C TYR A 104 3.37 6.94 11.50
N GLN A 105 2.64 7.97 11.97
CA GLN A 105 3.19 9.32 12.10
C GLN A 105 4.07 9.45 13.35
N THR A 106 3.61 8.90 14.48
CA THR A 106 4.36 8.91 15.75
C THR A 106 5.28 7.71 15.91
N MET A 107 5.08 6.64 15.12
CA MET A 107 5.76 5.34 15.22
C MET A 107 5.56 4.70 16.60
N GLU A 108 4.31 4.72 17.07
CA GLU A 108 3.94 4.21 18.39
C GLU A 108 2.79 3.21 18.28
N LEU A 109 2.78 2.26 19.23
CA LEU A 109 1.65 1.38 19.44
C LEU A 109 0.51 2.11 20.16
N ILE A 110 -0.71 1.86 19.72
CA ILE A 110 -1.96 2.30 20.33
C ILE A 110 -2.50 1.10 21.12
N ALA A 111 -2.60 1.28 22.43
CA ALA A 111 -3.17 0.26 23.32
C ALA A 111 -4.60 -0.08 22.90
N SER A 112 -4.96 -1.37 22.96
CA SER A 112 -6.29 -1.86 22.57
C SER A 112 -7.44 -1.27 23.40
N ILE A 113 -7.15 -0.82 24.62
CA ILE A 113 -8.14 -0.18 25.50
C ILE A 113 -8.49 1.26 25.05
N ASP A 114 -7.62 1.91 24.27
CA ASP A 114 -7.86 3.26 23.76
C ASP A 114 -8.60 3.22 22.41
N THR A 115 -9.85 2.76 22.48
CA THR A 115 -10.71 2.56 21.29
C THR A 115 -10.93 3.85 20.52
N ALA A 116 -11.01 5.00 21.20
CA ALA A 116 -11.18 6.29 20.55
C ALA A 116 -9.96 6.68 19.72
N ARG A 117 -8.74 6.45 20.22
CA ARG A 117 -7.49 6.68 19.46
C ARG A 117 -7.35 5.70 18.32
N MET A 118 -7.68 4.42 18.50
CA MET A 118 -7.71 3.43 17.42
C MET A 118 -8.64 3.85 16.29
N GLN A 119 -9.87 4.27 16.60
CA GLN A 119 -10.84 4.72 15.61
C GLN A 119 -10.37 5.96 14.83
N ARG A 120 -9.70 6.90 15.51
CA ARG A 120 -9.04 8.04 14.82
C ARG A 120 -7.91 7.57 13.90
N ASN A 121 -7.11 6.60 14.34
CA ASN A 121 -6.00 6.04 13.56
C ASN A 121 -6.49 5.32 12.30
N ILE A 122 -7.53 4.48 12.40
CA ILE A 122 -8.15 3.80 11.26
C ILE A 122 -8.65 4.82 10.24
N ARG A 123 -9.39 5.86 10.68
CA ARG A 123 -9.86 6.93 9.78
C ARG A 123 -8.71 7.66 9.08
N GLN A 124 -7.60 7.87 9.78
CA GLN A 124 -6.42 8.51 9.18
C GLN A 124 -5.77 7.62 8.11
N GLN A 125 -5.67 6.31 8.37
CA GLN A 125 -5.15 5.35 7.39
C GLN A 125 -6.07 5.21 6.18
N HIS A 126 -7.39 5.22 6.39
CA HIS A 126 -8.37 5.30 5.31
C HIS A 126 -8.17 6.53 4.42
N ARG A 127 -7.97 7.71 5.02
CA ARG A 127 -7.68 8.95 4.25
C ARG A 127 -6.40 8.85 3.43
N TRP A 128 -5.38 8.16 3.92
CA TRP A 128 -4.19 7.90 3.11
C TRP A 128 -4.48 6.95 1.95
N GLY A 129 -5.32 5.93 2.19
CA GLY A 129 -5.75 5.02 1.14
C GLY A 129 -6.55 5.69 0.04
N GLU A 130 -7.50 6.55 0.42
CA GLU A 130 -8.26 7.38 -0.51
C GLU A 130 -7.34 8.29 -1.34
N LYS A 131 -6.38 8.98 -0.71
CA LYS A 131 -5.38 9.79 -1.43
C LYS A 131 -4.56 8.96 -2.42
N LEU A 132 -4.14 7.76 -2.03
CA LEU A 132 -3.40 6.87 -2.92
C LEU A 132 -4.28 6.42 -4.08
N PHE A 133 -5.51 5.98 -3.82
CA PHE A 133 -6.46 5.56 -4.84
C PHE A 133 -6.72 6.66 -5.86
N GLN A 134 -6.97 7.89 -5.40
CA GLN A 134 -7.15 9.05 -6.28
C GLN A 134 -5.91 9.32 -7.15
N ALA A 135 -4.70 9.06 -6.65
CA ALA A 135 -3.48 9.17 -7.46
C ALA A 135 -3.40 8.09 -8.56
N TYR A 136 -3.92 6.88 -8.33
CA TYR A 136 -4.08 5.85 -9.35
C TYR A 136 -5.16 6.20 -10.37
N VAL A 137 -6.32 6.70 -9.92
CA VAL A 137 -7.39 7.18 -10.80
C VAL A 137 -6.88 8.32 -11.69
N ALA A 138 -6.10 9.25 -11.15
CA ALA A 138 -5.47 10.33 -11.91
C ALA A 138 -4.48 9.84 -12.98
N ALA A 139 -3.94 8.63 -12.84
CA ALA A 139 -3.13 7.98 -13.87
C ALA A 139 -3.95 7.40 -15.03
N LYS A 140 -5.30 7.51 -14.97
CA LYS A 140 -6.27 7.14 -16.00
C LYS A 140 -6.10 5.68 -16.45
N PRO A 141 -6.30 4.69 -15.56
CA PRO A 141 -6.28 3.29 -15.97
C PRO A 141 -7.36 3.03 -17.00
N LYS A 142 -7.08 2.17 -17.97
CA LYS A 142 -8.02 1.77 -19.05
C LYS A 142 -8.92 0.61 -18.63
N PHE A 143 -8.99 0.32 -17.35
CA PHE A 143 -9.68 -0.82 -16.77
C PHE A 143 -10.33 -0.39 -15.46
N ALA A 144 -11.38 -1.11 -15.04
CA ALA A 144 -11.99 -0.91 -13.74
C ALA A 144 -10.96 -1.19 -12.63
N MET A 145 -11.05 -0.48 -11.51
CA MET A 145 -10.09 -0.64 -10.41
C MET A 145 -10.78 -0.44 -9.07
N SER A 146 -10.57 -1.38 -8.16
CA SER A 146 -11.09 -1.32 -6.79
C SER A 146 -9.94 -1.19 -5.79
N TRP A 147 -10.24 -0.64 -4.61
CA TRP A 147 -9.26 -0.57 -3.52
C TRP A 147 -9.77 -1.11 -2.20
N HIS A 148 -8.80 -1.57 -1.40
CA HIS A 148 -9.00 -2.36 -0.20
C HIS A 148 -8.04 -1.92 0.91
N LEU A 149 -8.51 -2.00 2.15
CA LEU A 149 -7.68 -1.89 3.34
C LEU A 149 -7.59 -3.26 4.00
N VAL A 150 -6.38 -3.72 4.28
CA VAL A 150 -6.10 -5.06 4.78
C VAL A 150 -5.38 -4.94 6.11
N GLY A 151 -6.07 -5.29 7.18
CA GLY A 151 -5.56 -5.26 8.54
C GLY A 151 -4.79 -6.52 8.94
N PRO A 152 -4.32 -6.60 10.20
CA PRO A 152 -3.70 -7.82 10.74
C PRO A 152 -4.67 -8.99 10.82
N ARG A 153 -5.97 -8.71 10.97
CA ARG A 153 -7.04 -9.69 11.01
C ARG A 153 -8.08 -9.41 9.93
N ALA A 154 -8.91 -10.42 9.65
CA ALA A 154 -9.99 -10.29 8.67
C ALA A 154 -11.00 -9.23 9.11
N GLU A 155 -11.34 -9.16 10.41
CA GLU A 155 -12.26 -8.16 10.96
C GLU A 155 -11.71 -6.71 10.92
N ASP A 156 -10.39 -6.56 10.78
CA ASP A 156 -9.74 -5.24 10.63
C ASP A 156 -9.69 -4.78 9.17
N SER A 157 -10.18 -5.60 8.24
CA SER A 157 -10.07 -5.36 6.79
C SER A 157 -11.37 -4.81 6.20
N MET A 158 -11.23 -3.96 5.18
CA MET A 158 -12.33 -3.37 4.42
C MET A 158 -12.08 -3.63 2.94
N PHE A 159 -13.01 -4.31 2.28
CA PHE A 159 -12.90 -4.71 0.88
C PHE A 159 -13.89 -3.93 0.02
N ASP A 160 -13.54 -3.73 -1.25
CA ASP A 160 -14.35 -3.07 -2.27
C ASP A 160 -14.86 -1.69 -1.81
N ILE A 161 -13.97 -0.90 -1.20
CA ILE A 161 -14.32 0.39 -0.57
C ILE A 161 -14.85 1.38 -1.60
N GLU A 162 -14.17 1.47 -2.74
CA GLU A 162 -14.58 2.24 -3.90
C GLU A 162 -14.08 1.54 -5.15
N ARG A 163 -14.86 1.68 -6.23
CA ARG A 163 -14.51 1.17 -7.55
C ARG A 163 -14.53 2.31 -8.56
N TYR A 164 -13.43 2.44 -9.28
CA TYR A 164 -13.30 3.32 -10.43
C TYR A 164 -13.71 2.57 -11.70
N GLU A 165 -14.52 3.22 -12.54
CA GLU A 165 -14.85 2.76 -13.88
C GLU A 165 -14.19 3.70 -14.92
N PRO A 166 -13.44 3.15 -15.90
CA PRO A 166 -12.90 3.95 -16.99
C PRO A 166 -14.05 4.51 -17.83
N ARG A 167 -13.99 5.81 -18.13
CA ARG A 167 -14.94 6.50 -19.02
C ARG A 167 -14.36 6.65 -20.41
#